data_AF-A0AA92TXM5-F1
#
_entry.id   AF-A0AA92TXM5-F1
#
_cell.length_a   1.000
_cell.length_b   1.000
_cell.length_c   1.000
_cell.angle_alpha   90.00
_cell.angle_beta   90.00
_cell.angle_gamma   90.00
#
_symmetry.space_group_name_H-M   'P 1'
#
loop_
_entity.id
_entity.type
_entity.pdbx_description
1 polymer ?
#
loop_
_entity_poly.entity_id
_entity_poly.type
_entity_poly.pdbx_seq_one_letter_code
_entity_poly.pdbx_strand_id
1 'polypeptide(L)' 'SIGICYEGGLDKNGKPADTRTPAQNQALYSLLESLCLSYPDAEILGHRDLPNVHKDCPSFDVKRWLKLVDFHI' A
#
# COMPACT_ATOMS: atom_id res chain seq x y z
N SER A 1 3.84 14.58 0.78
CA SER A 1 3.25 13.24 0.56
C SER A 1 2.23 12.95 1.64
N ILE A 2 1.34 11.99 1.41
CA ILE A 2 0.44 11.43 2.44
C ILE A 2 0.97 10.04 2.79
N GLY A 3 1.23 9.79 4.08
CA GLY A 3 1.65 8.48 4.56
C GLY A 3 0.46 7.67 5.03
N ILE A 4 0.28 6.46 4.49
CA ILE A 4 -0.78 5.53 4.89
C ILE A 4 -0.12 4.30 5.50
N CYS A 5 -0.59 3.89 6.68
CA CYS A 5 -0.14 2.68 7.35
C CYS A 5 -1.31 1.71 7.49
N TYR A 6 -1.04 0.41 7.36
CA TYR A 6 -1.94 -0.64 7.83
C TYR A 6 -1.28 -1.34 9.02
N GLU A 7 -2.09 -1.83 9.94
CA GLU A 7 -1.60 -2.60 11.09
C GLU A 7 -1.18 -4.01 10.66
N GLY A 8 0.07 -4.38 10.94
CA GLY A 8 0.67 -5.67 10.59
C GLY A 8 2.01 -5.53 9.86
N GLY A 9 2.30 -6.46 8.95
CA GLY A 9 3.46 -6.42 8.07
C GLY A 9 4.58 -7.39 8.42
N LEU A 10 4.39 -8.22 9.45
CA LEU A 10 5.33 -9.26 9.88
C LEU A 10 4.61 -10.60 10.10
N ASP A 11 5.25 -11.71 9.71
CA ASP A 11 4.80 -13.06 10.03
C ASP A 11 5.06 -13.43 11.50
N LYS A 12 4.65 -14.64 11.90
CA LYS A 12 4.86 -15.17 13.27
C LYS A 12 6.32 -15.26 13.72
N ASN A 13 7.28 -15.18 12.78
CA ASN A 13 8.72 -15.22 13.05
C ASN A 13 9.35 -13.82 12.99
N GLY A 14 8.56 -12.76 12.83
CA GLY A 14 9.04 -11.39 12.70
C GLY A 14 9.63 -11.06 11.33
N LYS A 15 9.35 -11.87 10.29
CA LYS A 15 9.80 -11.60 8.92
C LYS A 15 8.77 -10.77 8.15
N PRO A 16 9.17 -9.85 7.26
CA PRO A 16 8.24 -9.10 6.42
C PRO A 16 7.27 -9.99 5.66
N ALA A 17 5.98 -9.72 5.79
CA ALA A 17 4.92 -10.43 5.08
C ALA A 17 3.70 -9.51 4.88
N ASP A 18 2.97 -9.70 3.78
CA ASP A 18 1.66 -9.07 3.61
C ASP A 18 0.66 -9.76 4.55
N THR A 19 0.33 -9.09 5.65
CA THR A 19 -0.64 -9.59 6.64
C THR A 19 -1.94 -8.79 6.63
N ARG A 20 -2.20 -8.03 5.55
CA ARG A 20 -3.43 -7.23 5.46
C ARG A 20 -4.64 -8.14 5.50
N THR A 21 -5.60 -7.78 6.33
CA THR A 21 -6.90 -8.43 6.35
C THR A 21 -7.74 -8.00 5.13
N PRO A 22 -8.75 -8.79 4.72
CA PRO A 22 -9.68 -8.37 3.67
C PRO A 22 -10.33 -7.00 3.95
N ALA A 23 -10.69 -6.73 5.22
CA ALA A 23 -11.25 -5.45 5.63
C ALA A 23 -10.26 -4.29 5.46
N GLN A 24 -8.98 -4.48 5.82
CA GLN A 24 -7.93 -3.47 5.58
C GLN A 24 -7.70 -3.24 4.09
N ASN A 25 -7.73 -4.29 3.25
CA ASN A 25 -7.60 -4.15 1.81
C ASN A 25 -8.74 -3.31 1.22
N GLN A 26 -9.98 -3.58 1.63
CA GLN A 26 -11.13 -2.80 1.18
C GLN A 26 -11.05 -1.34 1.65
N ALA A 27 -10.70 -1.10 2.91
CA ALA A 27 -10.56 0.25 3.45
C ALA A 27 -9.43 1.03 2.75
N LEU A 28 -8.31 0.37 2.47
CA LEU A 28 -7.20 0.97 1.73
C LEU A 28 -7.61 1.33 0.30
N TYR A 29 -8.33 0.44 -0.39
CA TYR A 29 -8.84 0.71 -1.74
C TYR A 29 -9.72 1.97 -1.77
N SER A 30 -10.75 2.05 -0.93
CA SER A 30 -11.67 3.20 -0.90
C SER A 30 -10.99 4.50 -0.46
N LEU A 31 -9.99 4.42 0.42
CA LEU A 31 -9.18 5.56 0.80
C LEU A 31 -8.36 6.08 -0.40
N LEU A 32 -7.72 5.18 -1.15
CA LEU A 32 -6.93 5.55 -2.32
C LEU A 32 -7.81 6.18 -3.41
N GLU A 33 -9.02 5.65 -3.66
CA GLU A 33 -9.99 6.28 -4.57
C GLU A 33 -10.27 7.74 -4.19
N SER A 34 -10.63 7.96 -2.93
CA SER A 34 -10.95 9.30 -2.42
C SER A 34 -9.77 10.26 -2.53
N LEU A 35 -8.56 9.76 -2.26
CA LEU A 35 -7.34 10.56 -2.32
C LEU A 35 -6.96 10.93 -3.75
N CYS A 36 -7.03 10.01 -4.71
CA CYS A 36 -6.71 10.31 -6.11
C CYS A 36 -7.76 11.23 -6.75
N LEU A 37 -9.03 11.19 -6.34
CA LEU A 37 -10.01 12.21 -6.73
C LEU A 37 -9.63 13.61 -6.20
N SER A 38 -9.06 13.66 -4.99
CA SER A 38 -8.63 14.92 -4.35
C SER A 38 -7.28 15.41 -4.87
N TYR A 39 -6.44 14.50 -5.37
CA TYR A 39 -5.06 14.73 -5.80
C TYR A 39 -4.77 13.93 -7.09
N PRO A 40 -5.32 14.35 -8.24
CA PRO A 40 -5.29 13.56 -9.48
C PRO A 40 -3.88 13.31 -10.04
N ASP A 41 -2.93 14.20 -9.75
CA ASP A 41 -1.54 14.07 -10.20
C ASP A 41 -0.63 13.28 -9.23
N ALA A 42 -1.18 12.78 -8.12
CA ALA A 42 -0.40 12.08 -7.10
C ALA A 42 -0.09 10.63 -7.52
N GLU A 43 1.16 10.21 -7.33
CA GLU A 43 1.56 8.81 -7.53
C GLU A 43 1.35 7.96 -6.27
N ILE A 44 0.85 6.73 -6.46
CA ILE A 44 0.73 5.74 -5.38
C ILE A 44 1.99 4.86 -5.37
N LEU A 45 2.74 4.93 -4.27
CA LEU A 45 4.01 4.22 -4.09
C LEU A 45 4.03 3.48 -2.76
N GLY A 46 4.68 2.32 -2.73
CA GLY A 46 5.13 1.71 -1.47
C GLY A 46 6.32 2.46 -0.90
N HIS A 47 6.50 2.43 0.42
CA HIS A 47 7.63 3.10 1.07
C HIS A 47 8.99 2.63 0.49
N ARG A 48 9.13 1.32 0.21
CA ARG A 48 10.31 0.73 -0.45
C ARG A 48 10.56 1.19 -1.89
N ASP A 49 9.55 1.77 -2.54
CA ASP A 49 9.68 2.23 -3.94
C ASP A 49 10.32 3.63 -4.02
N LEU A 50 10.48 4.32 -2.89
CA LEU A 50 11.10 5.64 -2.82
C LEU A 50 12.64 5.57 -2.95
N PRO A 51 13.28 6.59 -3.54
CA PRO A 51 14.73 6.62 -3.71
C PRO A 51 15.45 6.53 -2.35
N ASN A 52 16.52 5.74 -2.31
CA ASN A 52 17.35 5.51 -1.13
C ASN A 52 16.64 4.83 0.06
N VAL A 53 15.53 4.12 -0.17
CA VAL A 53 14.87 3.32 0.87
C VAL A 53 15.24 1.84 0.74
N HIS A 54 15.83 1.28 1.80
CA HIS A 54 16.25 -0.12 1.89
C HIS A 54 15.43 -0.88 2.95
N LYS A 55 14.11 -0.66 2.98
CA LYS A 55 13.18 -1.28 3.92
C LYS A 55 12.18 -2.15 3.17
N ASP A 56 11.65 -3.18 3.82
CA ASP A 56 10.62 -4.03 3.21
C ASP A 56 9.22 -3.40 3.22
N CYS A 57 9.00 -2.35 4.02
CA CYS A 57 7.73 -1.62 4.13
C CYS A 57 7.21 -1.21 2.73
N PRO A 58 5.96 -1.54 2.35
CA PRO A 58 4.85 -1.95 3.21
C PRO A 58 4.69 -3.48 3.38
N SER A 59 5.74 -4.26 3.17
CA SER A 59 5.75 -5.73 3.22
C SER A 59 4.92 -6.41 2.12
N PHE A 60 4.50 -5.65 1.11
CA PHE A 60 3.89 -6.13 -0.13
C PHE A 60 4.29 -5.25 -1.32
N ASP A 61 4.01 -5.73 -2.53
CA ASP A 61 4.24 -4.98 -3.77
C ASP A 61 3.02 -4.14 -4.13
N VAL A 62 3.12 -2.82 -3.94
CA VAL A 62 2.01 -1.88 -4.19
C VAL A 62 1.61 -1.88 -5.66
N LYS A 63 2.57 -1.79 -6.59
CA LYS A 63 2.31 -1.74 -8.03
C LYS A 63 1.63 -3.01 -8.53
N ARG A 64 2.07 -4.17 -8.04
CA ARG A 64 1.44 -5.46 -8.35
C ARG A 64 0.03 -5.53 -7.76
N TRP A 65 -0.15 -5.11 -6.52
CA TRP A 65 -1.46 -5.14 -5.86
C TRP A 65 -2.49 -4.26 -6.56
N LEU A 66 -2.13 -3.02 -6.95
CA LEU A 66 -3.03 -2.12 -7.70
C LEU A 66 -3.53 -2.77 -9.00
N LYS A 67 -2.67 -3.48 -9.72
CA LYS A 67 -3.07 -4.24 -10.92
C LYS A 67 -3.99 -5.42 -10.61
N LEU A 68 -3.75 -6.12 -9.51
CA LEU A 68 -4.54 -7.30 -9.13
C LEU A 68 -5.96 -6.95 -8.70
N VAL A 69 -6.14 -5.79 -8.07
CA VAL A 69 -7.46 -5.29 -7.64
C VAL A 69 -8.14 -4.43 -8.70
N ASP A 70 -7.61 -4.41 -9.92
CA ASP A 70 -8.12 -3.63 -11.05
C ASP A 70 -8.32 -2.14 -10.68
N PHE A 71 -7.34 -1.58 -9.96
CA PHE A 71 -7.43 -0.21 -9.46
C PHE A 71 -7.35 0.77 -10.63
N HIS A 72 -8.46 1.47 -10.86
CA HIS A 72 -8.62 2.46 -11.93
C HIS A 72 -9.22 3.72 -11.36
N ILE A 73 -8.67 4.87 -11.76
CA ILE A 73 -9.17 6.21 -11.42
C ILE A 73 -9.14 7.05 -12.68
#